data_AF-A0A8T0RC33-F1
#
_entry.id   AF-A0A8T0RC33-F1
#
_cell.length_a   1.000
_cell.length_b   1.000
_cell.length_c   1.000
_cell.angle_alpha   90.00
_cell.angle_beta   90.00
_cell.angle_gamma   90.00
#
_symmetry.space_group_name_H-M   'P 1'
#
loop_
_entity.id
_entity.type
_entity.pdbx_description
1 polymer ?
#
loop_
_entity_poly.entity_id
_entity_poly.type
_entity_poly.pdbx_seq_one_letter_code
_entity_poly.pdbx_strand_id
1 'polypeptide(L)'
;MEEYLENMRSLRSYMNDLEEDAAKRCAEEQQQRTAIEAHDADIALVRAQAKQASEVAGKLATARAQVYVDMTEKQGRIATLDVECATLRQTLELLHQEIASASANLNEKRLFYRKTAETLTVKLQEQQEWLGSLKNKSTTMEPHVTASQSKQTFIEGEREGTFNSEGSLDKLGSNVGKNHRELYTRLESAQLKIEDINSKRSTLLSEISKVKQSLEQEKNIFSGFPAALQQMAMKSLCEEYNALQGDKVGEIEYFHSLEETIIGMKGVSEPVKCRCGLEYMVELGGEDMDLS
;
A
#
# COMPACT_ATOMS: atom_id res chain seq x y z
N MET A 1 -19.00 -100.47 48.64
CA MET A 1 -20.17 -99.68 48.19
C MET A 1 -20.04 -98.22 48.63
N GLU A 2 -19.74 -97.92 49.89
CA GLU A 2 -19.47 -96.55 50.40
C GLU A 2 -18.40 -95.79 49.58
N GLU A 3 -17.23 -96.40 49.39
CA GLU A 3 -16.07 -95.77 48.72
C GLU A 3 -16.37 -95.40 47.26
N TYR A 4 -17.15 -96.22 46.57
CA TYR A 4 -17.63 -95.92 45.22
C TYR A 4 -18.57 -94.71 45.20
N LEU A 5 -19.49 -94.62 46.18
CA LEU A 5 -20.41 -93.48 46.30
C LEU A 5 -19.68 -92.19 46.69
N GLU A 6 -18.63 -92.28 47.51
CA GLU A 6 -17.75 -91.16 47.83
C GLU A 6 -17.02 -90.66 46.59
N ASN A 7 -16.39 -91.57 45.83
CA ASN A 7 -15.71 -91.23 44.58
C ASN A 7 -16.65 -90.56 43.56
N MET A 8 -17.89 -91.03 43.44
CA MET A 8 -18.89 -90.42 42.56
C MET A 8 -19.32 -89.02 43.02
N ARG A 9 -19.36 -88.77 44.34
CA ARG A 9 -19.63 -87.42 44.89
C ARG A 9 -18.45 -86.49 44.63
N SER A 10 -17.22 -86.95 44.85
CA SER A 10 -16.01 -86.16 44.54
C SER A 10 -15.89 -85.82 43.05
N LEU A 11 -16.16 -86.79 42.16
CA LEU A 11 -16.14 -86.54 40.71
C LEU A 11 -17.18 -85.51 40.29
N ARG A 12 -18.39 -85.57 40.85
CA ARG A 12 -19.44 -84.58 40.58
C ARG A 12 -19.06 -83.18 41.07
N SER A 13 -18.47 -83.07 42.27
CA SER A 13 -17.96 -81.79 42.77
C SER A 13 -16.91 -81.23 41.83
N TYR A 14 -15.92 -82.04 41.45
CA TYR A 14 -14.85 -81.63 40.54
C TYR A 14 -15.38 -81.21 39.15
N MET A 15 -16.37 -81.92 38.62
CA MET A 15 -17.03 -81.54 37.36
C MET A 15 -17.73 -80.19 37.48
N ASN A 16 -18.46 -79.95 38.57
CA ASN A 16 -19.12 -78.68 38.81
C ASN A 16 -18.11 -77.53 38.94
N ASP A 17 -17.02 -77.73 39.68
CA ASP A 17 -15.96 -76.73 39.85
C ASP A 17 -15.32 -76.39 38.49
N LEU A 18 -15.08 -77.40 37.64
CA LEU A 18 -14.58 -77.20 36.27
C LEU A 18 -15.57 -76.46 35.38
N GLU A 19 -16.87 -76.75 35.48
CA GLU A 19 -17.91 -76.06 34.72
C GLU A 19 -18.03 -74.59 35.14
N GLU A 20 -17.95 -74.29 36.44
CA GLU A 20 -17.94 -72.92 36.97
C GLU A 20 -16.69 -72.15 36.50
N ASP A 21 -15.52 -72.75 36.60
CA ASP A 21 -14.26 -72.16 36.10
C ASP A 21 -14.32 -71.91 34.58
N ALA A 22 -14.89 -72.83 33.80
CA ALA A 22 -15.07 -72.67 32.37
C ALA A 22 -16.05 -71.53 32.04
N ALA A 23 -17.16 -71.42 32.77
CA ALA A 23 -18.13 -70.34 32.61
C ALA A 23 -17.52 -68.97 32.93
N LYS A 24 -16.73 -68.88 34.01
CA LYS A 24 -16.02 -67.67 34.39
C LYS A 24 -15.00 -67.24 33.32
N ARG A 25 -14.17 -68.16 32.84
CA ARG A 25 -13.21 -67.87 31.74
C ARG A 25 -13.91 -67.44 30.46
N CYS A 26 -15.03 -68.07 30.12
CA CYS A 26 -15.83 -67.69 28.94
C CYS A 26 -16.37 -66.26 29.05
N ALA A 27 -16.87 -65.87 30.23
CA ALA A 27 -17.33 -64.50 30.48
C ALA A 27 -16.20 -63.47 30.41
N GLU A 28 -15.04 -63.78 31.00
CA GLU A 28 -13.84 -62.94 30.94
C GLU A 28 -13.33 -62.78 29.50
N GLU A 29 -13.30 -63.85 28.71
CA GLU A 29 -12.89 -63.82 27.30
C GLU A 29 -13.86 -62.97 26.47
N GLN A 30 -15.17 -63.13 26.67
CA GLN A 30 -16.16 -62.32 25.96
C GLN A 30 -16.04 -60.83 26.32
N GLN A 31 -15.79 -60.51 27.59
CA GLN A 31 -15.55 -59.13 28.03
C GLN A 31 -14.30 -58.54 27.35
N GLN A 32 -13.21 -59.32 27.27
CA GLN A 32 -11.99 -58.90 26.59
C GLN A 32 -12.22 -58.68 25.10
N ARG A 33 -12.96 -59.58 24.42
CA ARG A 33 -13.30 -59.44 22.99
C ARG A 33 -14.06 -58.14 22.72
N THR A 34 -15.09 -57.85 23.51
CA THR A 34 -15.86 -56.59 23.35
C THR A 34 -15.01 -55.36 23.64
N ALA A 35 -14.08 -55.41 24.61
CA ALA A 35 -13.16 -54.30 24.86
C ALA A 35 -12.19 -54.08 23.69
N ILE A 36 -11.67 -55.15 23.09
CA ILE A 36 -10.80 -55.07 21.91
C ILE A 36 -11.56 -54.47 20.72
N GLU A 37 -12.78 -54.93 20.45
CA GLU A 37 -13.61 -54.39 19.35
C GLU A 37 -13.91 -52.89 19.54
N ALA A 38 -14.17 -52.45 20.76
CA ALA A 38 -14.37 -51.04 21.07
C ALA A 38 -13.10 -50.21 20.82
N HIS A 39 -11.94 -50.70 21.27
CA HIS A 39 -10.66 -50.04 21.02
C HIS A 39 -10.29 -50.00 19.54
N ASP A 40 -10.59 -51.05 18.77
CA ASP A 40 -10.36 -51.07 17.32
C ASP A 40 -11.22 -50.00 16.62
N ALA A 41 -12.46 -49.81 17.05
CA ALA A 41 -13.33 -48.76 16.53
C ALA A 41 -12.78 -47.35 16.87
N ASP A 42 -12.32 -47.14 18.10
CA ASP A 42 -11.69 -45.89 18.52
C ASP A 42 -10.41 -45.59 17.73
N ILE A 43 -9.55 -46.60 17.51
CA ILE A 43 -8.34 -46.48 16.70
C ILE A 43 -8.69 -46.09 15.26
N ALA A 44 -9.72 -46.71 14.67
CA ALA A 44 -10.18 -46.36 13.33
C ALA A 44 -10.66 -44.91 13.24
N LEU A 45 -11.38 -44.42 14.26
CA LEU A 45 -11.82 -43.03 14.35
C LEU A 45 -10.64 -42.07 14.45
N VAL A 46 -9.66 -42.35 15.33
CA VAL A 46 -8.45 -41.53 15.50
C VAL A 46 -7.66 -41.46 14.20
N ARG A 47 -7.50 -42.58 13.49
CA ARG A 47 -6.83 -42.58 12.17
C ARG A 47 -7.56 -41.72 11.14
N ALA A 48 -8.88 -41.77 11.10
CA ALA A 48 -9.67 -40.94 10.19
C ALA A 48 -9.51 -39.44 10.51
N GLN A 49 -9.54 -39.07 11.80
CA GLN A 49 -9.32 -37.70 12.24
C GLN A 49 -7.89 -37.21 11.96
N ALA A 50 -6.87 -38.05 12.20
CA ALA A 50 -5.48 -37.73 11.89
C ALA A 50 -5.28 -37.46 10.39
N LYS A 51 -5.90 -38.29 9.53
CA LYS A 51 -5.87 -38.07 8.08
C LYS A 51 -6.51 -36.73 7.70
N GLN A 52 -7.70 -36.44 8.23
CA GLN A 52 -8.38 -35.16 7.99
C GLN A 52 -7.54 -33.97 8.47
N ALA A 53 -6.91 -34.08 9.64
CA ALA A 53 -6.03 -33.04 10.17
C ALA A 53 -4.82 -32.79 9.24
N SER A 54 -4.19 -33.84 8.72
CA SER A 54 -3.08 -33.70 7.76
C SER A 54 -3.51 -32.99 6.47
N GLU A 55 -4.69 -33.32 5.92
CA GLU A 55 -5.22 -32.69 4.71
C GLU A 55 -5.53 -31.20 4.94
N VAL A 56 -6.05 -30.85 6.12
CA VAL A 56 -6.29 -29.46 6.51
C VAL A 56 -4.95 -28.72 6.70
N ALA A 57 -3.95 -29.35 7.32
CA ALA A 57 -2.63 -28.77 7.50
C ALA A 57 -1.95 -28.45 6.16
N GLY A 58 -2.03 -29.36 5.18
CA GLY A 58 -1.49 -29.12 3.83
C GLY A 58 -2.21 -27.97 3.09
N LYS A 59 -3.53 -27.87 3.21
CA LYS A 59 -4.29 -26.73 2.67
C LYS A 59 -3.93 -25.41 3.36
N LEU A 60 -3.68 -25.43 4.67
CA LEU A 60 -3.26 -24.25 5.41
C LEU A 60 -1.84 -23.83 5.03
N ALA A 61 -0.92 -24.78 4.85
CA ALA A 61 0.46 -24.52 4.45
C ALA A 61 0.52 -23.86 3.06
N THR A 62 -0.25 -24.37 2.10
CA THR A 62 -0.35 -23.78 0.75
C THR A 62 -0.97 -22.38 0.79
N ALA A 63 -2.06 -22.17 1.54
CA ALA A 63 -2.66 -20.86 1.71
C ALA A 63 -1.68 -19.87 2.37
N ARG A 64 -0.92 -20.30 3.38
CA ARG A 64 0.10 -19.50 4.05
C ARG A 64 1.23 -19.10 3.08
N ALA A 65 1.70 -20.03 2.25
CA ALA A 65 2.70 -19.74 1.23
C ALA A 65 2.22 -18.67 0.24
N GLN A 66 0.96 -18.76 -0.22
CA GLN A 66 0.37 -17.76 -1.10
C GLN A 66 0.32 -16.36 -0.45
N VAL A 67 -0.08 -16.29 0.82
CA VAL A 67 -0.11 -15.02 1.56
C VAL A 67 1.28 -14.38 1.66
N TYR A 68 2.34 -15.18 1.86
CA TYR A 68 3.70 -14.64 1.86
C TYR A 68 4.11 -14.07 0.51
N VAL A 69 3.77 -14.76 -0.59
CA VAL A 69 4.03 -14.25 -1.95
C VAL A 69 3.31 -12.91 -2.16
N ASP A 70 2.02 -12.85 -1.86
CA ASP A 70 1.22 -11.63 -2.03
C ASP A 70 1.74 -10.47 -1.15
N MET A 71 2.18 -10.76 0.08
CA MET A 71 2.73 -9.76 1.00
C MET A 71 4.04 -9.18 0.46
N THR A 72 4.95 -10.03 -0.02
CA THR A 72 6.23 -9.59 -0.57
C THR A 72 6.05 -8.77 -1.85
N GLU A 73 5.11 -9.16 -2.72
CA GLU A 73 4.75 -8.37 -3.90
C GLU A 73 4.23 -6.99 -3.51
N LYS A 74 3.32 -6.91 -2.54
CA LYS A 74 2.78 -5.63 -2.05
C LYS A 74 3.85 -4.75 -1.42
N GLN A 75 4.76 -5.33 -0.63
CA GLN A 75 5.90 -4.59 -0.08
C GLN A 75 6.80 -4.02 -1.18
N GLY A 76 7.05 -4.78 -2.25
CA GLY A 76 7.77 -4.28 -3.42
C GLY A 76 7.08 -3.08 -4.08
N ARG A 77 5.75 -3.15 -4.25
CA ARG A 77 4.96 -2.04 -4.80
C ARG A 77 5.00 -0.79 -3.92
N ILE A 78 4.91 -0.95 -2.60
CA ILE A 78 5.03 0.16 -1.63
C ILE A 78 6.41 0.82 -1.76
N ALA A 79 7.49 0.03 -1.79
CA ALA A 79 8.84 0.56 -1.94
C ALA A 79 9.01 1.37 -3.24
N THR A 80 8.43 0.89 -4.36
CA THR A 80 8.43 1.65 -5.62
C THR A 80 7.67 2.98 -5.48
N LEU A 81 6.49 2.96 -4.88
CA LEU A 81 5.70 4.18 -4.66
C LEU A 81 6.39 5.18 -3.73
N ASP A 82 7.14 4.73 -2.74
CA ASP A 82 7.92 5.59 -1.85
C ASP A 82 9.02 6.35 -2.63
N VAL A 83 9.69 5.67 -3.56
CA VAL A 83 10.69 6.29 -4.45
C VAL A 83 10.04 7.30 -5.38
N GLU A 84 8.88 6.99 -5.95
CA GLU A 84 8.12 7.92 -6.79
C GLU A 84 7.66 9.15 -5.99
N CYS A 85 7.15 8.96 -4.77
CA CYS A 85 6.77 10.05 -3.87
C CYS A 85 7.96 10.95 -3.52
N ALA A 86 9.14 10.38 -3.26
CA ALA A 86 10.35 11.14 -3.00
C ALA A 86 10.77 11.97 -4.22
N THR A 87 10.71 11.38 -5.42
CA THR A 87 11.02 12.06 -6.68
C THR A 87 10.06 13.21 -6.97
N LEU A 88 8.76 12.99 -6.75
CA LEU A 88 7.73 14.00 -6.90
C LEU A 88 7.94 15.16 -5.92
N ARG A 89 8.26 14.86 -4.66
CA ARG A 89 8.57 15.86 -3.64
C ARG A 89 9.75 16.74 -4.05
N GLN A 90 10.84 16.13 -4.52
CA GLN A 90 12.02 16.84 -5.00
C GLN A 90 11.68 17.73 -6.20
N THR A 91 10.88 17.22 -7.14
CA THR A 91 10.45 17.99 -8.32
C THR A 91 9.61 19.21 -7.94
N LEU A 92 8.71 19.04 -6.97
CA LEU A 92 7.85 20.12 -6.46
C LEU A 92 8.70 21.21 -5.78
N GLU A 93 9.70 20.82 -4.99
CA GLU A 93 10.61 21.76 -4.35
C GLU A 93 11.43 22.57 -5.37
N LEU A 94 11.92 21.93 -6.44
CA LEU A 94 12.59 22.62 -7.54
C LEU A 94 11.65 23.62 -8.25
N LEU A 95 10.41 23.23 -8.54
CA LEU A 95 9.42 24.13 -9.15
C LEU A 95 9.12 25.34 -8.26
N HIS A 96 8.96 25.15 -6.95
CA HIS A 96 8.79 26.25 -6.01
C HIS A 96 9.99 27.21 -6.03
N GLN A 97 11.21 26.67 -6.08
CA GLN A 97 12.43 27.48 -6.16
C GLN A 97 12.50 28.28 -7.48
N GLU A 98 12.14 27.67 -8.60
CA GLU A 98 12.07 28.35 -9.91
C GLU A 98 11.02 29.48 -9.91
N ILE A 99 9.83 29.23 -9.35
CA ILE A 99 8.77 30.23 -9.24
C ILE A 99 9.24 31.41 -8.39
N ALA A 100 9.88 31.16 -7.24
CA ALA A 100 10.40 32.19 -6.36
C ALA A 100 11.48 33.04 -7.08
N SER A 101 12.42 32.38 -7.77
CA SER A 101 13.47 33.04 -8.55
C SER A 101 12.90 33.90 -9.69
N ALA A 102 11.98 33.34 -10.48
CA ALA A 102 11.32 34.06 -11.57
C ALA A 102 10.51 35.26 -11.07
N SER A 103 9.82 35.11 -9.94
CA SER A 103 9.04 36.18 -9.31
C SER A 103 9.94 37.33 -8.83
N ALA A 104 11.08 37.00 -8.22
CA ALA A 104 12.08 37.99 -7.81
C ALA A 104 12.62 38.77 -9.01
N ASN A 105 13.00 38.07 -10.10
CA ASN A 105 13.47 38.69 -11.34
C ASN A 105 12.43 39.63 -11.97
N LEU A 106 11.16 39.20 -12.01
CA LEU A 106 10.07 40.02 -12.52
C LEU A 106 9.83 41.27 -11.67
N ASN A 107 9.91 41.17 -10.35
CA ASN A 107 9.78 42.31 -9.46
C ASN A 107 10.94 43.32 -9.64
N GLU A 108 12.16 42.83 -9.81
CA GLU A 108 13.32 43.67 -10.12
C GLU A 108 13.13 44.41 -11.46
N LYS A 109 12.71 43.71 -12.52
CA LYS A 109 12.40 44.33 -13.82
C LYS A 109 11.28 45.37 -13.71
N ARG A 110 10.19 45.06 -12.99
CA ARG A 110 9.10 46.01 -12.74
C ARG A 110 9.59 47.26 -12.02
N LEU A 111 10.46 47.10 -11.02
CA LEU A 111 11.05 48.23 -10.30
C LEU A 111 11.93 49.08 -11.22
N PHE A 112 12.75 48.45 -12.07
CA PHE A 112 13.58 49.14 -13.07
C PHE A 112 12.72 49.98 -14.05
N TYR A 113 11.68 49.38 -14.63
CA TYR A 113 10.81 50.09 -15.56
C TYR A 113 10.03 51.22 -14.88
N ARG A 114 9.57 51.04 -13.64
CA ARG A 114 8.93 52.10 -12.86
C ARG A 114 9.85 53.29 -12.67
N LYS A 115 11.09 53.06 -12.21
CA LYS A 115 12.10 54.13 -12.05
C LYS A 115 12.40 54.85 -13.38
N THR A 116 12.47 54.09 -14.47
CA THR A 116 12.72 54.66 -15.80
C THR A 116 11.55 55.53 -16.26
N ALA A 117 10.31 55.09 -16.07
CA ALA A 117 9.12 55.85 -16.40
C ALA A 117 9.00 57.13 -15.56
N GLU A 118 9.27 57.05 -14.25
CA GLU A 118 9.32 58.21 -13.35
C GLU A 118 10.37 59.23 -13.85
N THR A 119 11.57 58.77 -14.18
CA THR A 119 12.64 59.62 -14.72
C THR A 119 12.24 60.31 -16.02
N LEU A 120 11.60 59.59 -16.95
CA LEU A 120 11.12 60.15 -18.21
C LEU A 120 9.99 61.16 -17.99
N THR A 121 9.10 60.90 -17.03
CA THR A 121 8.00 61.80 -16.68
C THR A 121 8.53 63.12 -16.13
N VAL A 122 9.53 63.07 -15.23
CA VAL A 122 10.19 64.28 -14.69
C VAL A 122 10.85 65.08 -15.82
N LYS A 123 11.62 64.43 -16.71
CA LYS A 123 12.25 65.10 -17.85
C LYS A 123 11.22 65.76 -18.79
N LEU A 124 10.08 65.13 -19.00
CA LEU A 124 9.00 65.68 -19.82
C LEU A 124 8.37 66.92 -19.14
N GLN A 125 8.11 66.83 -17.83
CA GLN A 125 7.59 67.93 -17.02
C GLN A 125 8.53 69.14 -17.10
N GLU A 126 9.83 68.93 -16.91
CA GLU A 126 10.87 69.98 -17.03
C GLU A 126 10.85 70.65 -18.41
N GLN A 127 10.76 69.85 -19.49
CA GLN A 127 10.63 70.39 -20.86
C GLN A 127 9.36 71.22 -21.05
N GLN A 128 8.25 70.78 -20.46
CA GLN A 128 6.95 71.44 -20.57
C GLN A 128 6.92 72.75 -19.78
N GLU A 129 7.54 72.78 -18.60
CA GLU A 129 7.76 74.00 -17.81
C GLU A 129 8.69 74.98 -18.53
N TRP A 130 9.76 74.50 -19.17
CA TRP A 130 10.65 75.31 -19.98
C TRP A 130 9.91 75.96 -21.17
N LEU A 131 9.08 75.20 -21.89
CA LEU A 131 8.23 75.71 -22.98
C LEU A 131 7.18 76.72 -22.47
N GLY A 132 6.56 76.45 -21.32
CA GLY A 132 5.65 77.39 -20.67
C GLY A 132 6.32 78.72 -20.33
N SER A 133 7.55 78.66 -19.79
CA SER A 133 8.37 79.85 -19.50
C SER A 133 8.67 80.66 -20.78
N LEU A 134 8.98 79.98 -21.89
CA LEU A 134 9.26 80.64 -23.18
C LEU A 134 8.01 81.35 -23.74
N LYS A 135 6.84 80.71 -23.64
CA LYS A 135 5.56 81.28 -24.09
C LYS A 135 5.13 82.48 -23.23
N ASN A 136 5.42 82.45 -21.94
CA ASN A 136 5.12 83.58 -21.05
C ASN A 136 6.04 84.79 -21.35
N LYS A 137 7.28 84.55 -21.79
CA LYS A 137 8.21 85.61 -22.24
C LYS A 137 7.81 86.24 -23.58
N SER A 138 7.16 85.49 -24.47
CA SER A 138 6.68 86.02 -25.76
C SER A 138 5.35 86.79 -25.67
N THR A 139 4.63 86.70 -24.54
CA THR A 139 3.30 87.33 -24.38
C THR A 139 3.38 88.64 -23.57
N THR A 140 4.58 89.16 -23.30
CA THR A 140 4.83 90.48 -22.67
C THR A 140 5.28 91.55 -23.68
N MET A 141 4.92 91.39 -24.96
CA MET A 141 4.98 92.49 -25.92
C MET A 141 3.75 92.47 -26.82
N GLU A 142 3.02 93.59 -26.81
CA GLU A 142 2.01 93.95 -27.80
C GLU A 142 2.09 95.48 -28.02
N PRO A 143 1.58 96.05 -29.12
CA PRO A 143 1.96 95.81 -30.52
C PRO A 143 2.42 97.13 -31.19
N HIS A 144 3.15 97.07 -32.31
CA HIS A 144 3.26 98.24 -33.21
C HIS A 144 3.11 97.83 -34.67
N VAL A 145 2.08 98.38 -35.30
CA VAL A 145 1.76 98.28 -36.72
C VAL A 145 2.70 99.19 -37.53
N THR A 146 3.17 98.75 -38.69
CA THR A 146 3.30 99.63 -39.88
C THR A 146 3.42 98.77 -41.13
N ALA A 147 2.58 99.11 -42.10
CA ALA A 147 2.51 98.49 -43.42
C ALA A 147 3.74 98.85 -44.28
N SER A 148 4.16 97.94 -45.18
CA SER A 148 4.22 98.21 -46.64
C SER A 148 5.12 97.23 -47.42
N GLN A 149 4.65 96.95 -48.66
CA GLN A 149 5.36 96.56 -49.88
C GLN A 149 5.73 95.08 -50.15
N SER A 150 4.87 94.48 -50.99
CA SER A 150 5.18 93.87 -52.30
C SER A 150 6.63 93.44 -52.58
N LYS A 151 6.82 92.15 -52.89
CA LYS A 151 7.38 91.71 -54.18
C LYS A 151 7.13 90.22 -54.45
N GLN A 152 6.58 89.99 -55.63
CA GLN A 152 6.36 88.72 -56.28
C GLN A 152 7.66 88.31 -57.00
N THR A 153 8.09 87.06 -56.86
CA THR A 153 8.96 86.39 -57.85
C THR A 153 8.53 84.93 -57.98
N PHE A 154 8.20 84.58 -59.22
CA PHE A 154 7.94 83.26 -59.77
C PHE A 154 9.26 82.60 -60.20
N ILE A 155 9.18 81.35 -60.70
CA ILE A 155 10.15 80.49 -61.41
C ILE A 155 10.77 79.38 -60.51
N GLU A 156 10.93 78.09 -60.87
CA GLU A 156 10.45 77.10 -61.86
C GLU A 156 11.34 75.84 -61.71
N GLY A 157 10.84 74.61 -61.97
CA GLY A 157 11.63 73.37 -62.17
C GLY A 157 12.37 72.80 -60.93
N GLU A 158 12.66 71.52 -60.73
CA GLU A 158 12.84 70.35 -61.61
C GLU A 158 12.76 69.06 -60.77
N ARG A 159 12.44 67.92 -61.44
CA ARG A 159 12.43 66.55 -60.89
C ARG A 159 13.87 66.03 -60.67
N GLU A 160 14.11 65.19 -59.65
CA GLU A 160 14.74 63.84 -59.76
C GLU A 160 15.24 63.24 -58.42
N GLY A 161 15.10 61.90 -58.30
CA GLY A 161 15.93 60.92 -57.58
C GLY A 161 16.23 61.13 -56.08
N THR A 162 16.07 60.19 -55.14
CA THR A 162 16.12 58.72 -55.22
C THR A 162 15.57 58.19 -53.88
N PHE A 163 14.54 57.35 -53.91
CA PHE A 163 14.17 56.54 -52.75
C PHE A 163 15.10 55.33 -52.69
N ASN A 164 15.97 55.27 -51.68
CA ASN A 164 16.68 54.04 -51.34
C ASN A 164 15.70 53.08 -50.66
N SER A 165 14.96 52.34 -51.49
CA SER A 165 14.24 51.14 -51.10
C SER A 165 15.14 49.94 -51.40
N GLU A 166 16.04 49.61 -50.47
CA GLU A 166 16.74 48.33 -50.51
C GLU A 166 16.72 47.72 -49.10
N GLY A 167 15.88 46.69 -48.95
CA GLY A 167 15.63 46.03 -47.67
C GLY A 167 14.58 44.93 -47.74
N SER A 168 14.63 44.11 -48.80
CA SER A 168 14.10 42.74 -48.92
C SER A 168 12.77 42.39 -48.23
N LEU A 169 11.70 42.38 -49.01
CA LEU A 169 10.36 41.94 -48.62
C LEU A 169 10.11 40.44 -48.86
N ASP A 170 11.16 39.62 -48.97
CA ASP A 170 11.04 38.18 -49.30
C ASP A 170 11.05 37.24 -48.08
N LYS A 171 11.20 37.76 -46.85
CA LYS A 171 11.28 36.92 -45.63
C LYS A 171 9.98 36.80 -44.83
N LEU A 172 8.91 37.52 -45.18
CA LEU A 172 7.71 37.58 -44.32
C LEU A 172 6.68 36.46 -44.62
N GLY A 173 6.71 35.86 -45.81
CA GLY A 173 5.74 34.82 -46.21
C GLY A 173 5.96 33.43 -45.59
N SER A 174 7.20 33.05 -45.26
CA SER A 174 7.50 31.70 -44.73
C SER A 174 7.39 31.58 -43.20
N ASN A 175 7.47 32.70 -42.49
CA ASN A 175 7.55 32.72 -41.02
C ASN A 175 6.16 32.67 -40.36
N VAL A 176 5.13 33.25 -40.98
CA VAL A 176 3.75 33.24 -40.47
C VAL A 176 3.15 31.83 -40.55
N GLY A 177 3.38 31.09 -41.63
CA GLY A 177 2.89 29.71 -41.80
C GLY A 177 3.55 28.70 -40.87
N LYS A 178 4.85 28.85 -40.56
CA LYS A 178 5.55 28.02 -39.57
C LYS A 178 5.05 28.28 -38.15
N ASN A 179 4.88 29.54 -37.77
CA ASN A 179 4.39 29.92 -36.45
C ASN A 179 2.95 29.45 -36.20
N HIS A 180 2.10 29.49 -37.23
CA HIS A 180 0.71 29.03 -37.10
C HIS A 180 0.62 27.51 -36.94
N ARG A 181 1.44 26.75 -37.67
CA ARG A 181 1.54 25.29 -37.53
C ARG A 181 2.03 24.89 -36.14
N GLU A 182 3.06 25.55 -35.62
CA GLU A 182 3.60 25.26 -34.28
C GLU A 182 2.58 25.55 -33.16
N LEU A 183 1.82 26.65 -33.29
CA LEU A 183 0.73 26.96 -32.36
C LEU A 183 -0.37 25.89 -32.37
N TYR A 184 -0.72 25.37 -33.55
CA TYR A 184 -1.72 24.30 -33.67
C TYR A 184 -1.24 23.00 -33.01
N THR A 185 0.03 22.63 -33.20
CA THR A 185 0.61 21.44 -32.54
C THR A 185 0.67 21.61 -31.01
N ARG A 186 0.96 22.81 -30.51
CA ARG A 186 0.91 23.11 -29.07
C ARG A 186 -0.52 23.05 -28.52
N LEU A 187 -1.51 23.49 -29.30
CA LEU A 187 -2.92 23.42 -28.93
C LEU A 187 -3.40 21.96 -28.83
N GLU A 188 -3.10 21.13 -29.83
CA GLU A 188 -3.41 19.69 -29.80
C GLU A 188 -2.70 18.99 -28.63
N SER A 189 -1.43 19.31 -28.40
CA SER A 189 -0.70 18.79 -27.23
C SER A 189 -1.33 19.22 -25.90
N ALA A 190 -1.87 20.44 -25.81
CA ALA A 190 -2.51 20.93 -24.60
C ALA A 190 -3.87 20.24 -24.38
N GLN A 191 -4.64 20.02 -25.45
CA GLN A 191 -5.90 19.25 -25.39
C GLN A 191 -5.65 17.82 -24.91
N LEU A 192 -4.64 17.13 -25.44
CA LEU A 192 -4.30 15.77 -25.00
C LEU A 192 -3.90 15.73 -23.52
N LYS A 193 -3.17 16.73 -23.03
CA LYS A 193 -2.82 16.84 -21.59
C LYS A 193 -4.05 17.08 -20.72
N ILE A 194 -5.01 17.87 -21.18
CA ILE A 194 -6.27 18.10 -20.46
C ILE A 194 -7.09 16.80 -20.38
N GLU A 195 -7.14 16.04 -21.47
CA GLU A 195 -7.84 14.74 -21.49
C GLU A 195 -7.19 13.73 -20.54
N ASP A 196 -5.85 13.65 -20.51
CA ASP A 196 -5.10 12.83 -19.55
C ASP A 196 -5.37 13.24 -18.10
N ILE A 197 -5.41 14.54 -17.80
CA ILE A 197 -5.76 15.06 -16.48
C ILE A 197 -7.19 14.67 -16.09
N ASN A 198 -8.15 14.77 -17.02
CA ASN A 198 -9.56 14.40 -16.77
C ASN A 198 -9.72 12.88 -16.53
N SER A 199 -8.97 12.06 -17.27
CA SER A 199 -8.85 10.62 -17.05
C SER A 199 -8.35 10.32 -15.63
N LYS A 200 -7.21 10.90 -15.24
CA LYS A 200 -6.62 10.70 -13.91
C LYS A 200 -7.55 11.18 -12.78
N ARG A 201 -8.22 12.31 -12.98
CA ARG A 201 -9.23 12.82 -12.04
C ARG A 201 -10.38 11.82 -11.85
N SER A 202 -10.85 11.19 -12.92
CA SER A 202 -11.92 10.19 -12.85
C SER A 202 -11.47 8.94 -12.10
N THR A 203 -10.22 8.49 -12.31
CA THR A 203 -9.62 7.38 -11.56
C THR A 203 -9.53 7.69 -10.06
N LEU A 204 -9.00 8.87 -9.70
CA LEU A 204 -8.92 9.32 -8.30
C LEU A 204 -10.29 9.39 -7.62
N LEU A 205 -11.32 9.88 -8.33
CA LEU A 205 -12.68 9.90 -7.79
C LEU A 205 -13.24 8.49 -7.53
N SER A 206 -12.91 7.52 -8.39
CA SER A 206 -13.26 6.11 -8.17
C SER A 206 -12.55 5.54 -6.93
N GLU A 207 -11.26 5.81 -6.75
CA GLU A 207 -10.49 5.38 -5.60
C GLU A 207 -11.00 5.99 -4.29
N ILE A 208 -11.30 7.30 -4.28
CA ILE A 208 -11.92 7.99 -3.14
C ILE A 208 -13.24 7.32 -2.75
N SER A 209 -14.06 6.93 -3.74
CA SER A 209 -15.32 6.22 -3.49
C SER A 209 -15.09 4.86 -2.82
N LYS A 210 -14.11 4.09 -3.30
CA LYS A 210 -13.73 2.79 -2.71
C LYS A 210 -13.24 2.94 -1.27
N VAL A 211 -12.34 3.89 -1.02
CA VAL A 211 -11.82 4.17 0.33
C VAL A 211 -12.96 4.55 1.28
N LYS A 212 -13.89 5.39 0.81
CA LYS A 212 -15.07 5.77 1.60
C LYS A 212 -15.94 4.56 1.95
N GLN A 213 -16.12 3.62 1.02
CA GLN A 213 -16.86 2.39 1.27
C GLN A 213 -16.15 1.50 2.30
N SER A 214 -14.84 1.32 2.20
CA SER A 214 -14.05 0.56 3.17
C SER A 214 -14.09 1.19 4.57
N LEU A 215 -13.99 2.52 4.66
CA LEU A 215 -14.08 3.22 5.93
C LEU A 215 -15.45 3.03 6.61
N GLU A 216 -16.54 3.05 5.82
CA GLU A 216 -17.88 2.78 6.37
C GLU A 216 -18.03 1.32 6.80
N GLN A 217 -17.43 0.37 6.07
CA GLN A 217 -17.39 -1.04 6.48
C GLN A 217 -16.65 -1.22 7.81
N GLU A 218 -15.46 -0.65 7.96
CA GLU A 218 -14.69 -0.70 9.20
C GLU A 218 -15.44 -0.03 10.37
N LYS A 219 -16.09 1.10 10.13
CA LYS A 219 -16.92 1.77 11.13
C LYS A 219 -18.09 0.89 11.59
N ASN A 220 -18.73 0.18 10.67
CA ASN A 220 -19.79 -0.78 11.02
C ASN A 220 -19.24 -1.95 11.85
N ILE A 221 -18.06 -2.48 11.51
CA ILE A 221 -17.40 -3.52 12.32
C ILE A 221 -17.07 -2.96 13.72
N PHE A 222 -16.51 -1.75 13.79
CA PHE A 222 -16.18 -1.09 15.04
C PHE A 222 -17.40 -0.93 15.95
N SER A 223 -18.55 -0.56 15.37
CA SER A 223 -19.82 -0.44 16.09
C SER A 223 -20.38 -1.76 16.63
N GLY A 224 -19.91 -2.91 16.09
CA GLY A 224 -20.29 -4.25 16.53
C GLY A 224 -19.53 -4.74 17.77
N PHE A 225 -18.44 -4.08 18.17
CA PHE A 225 -17.70 -4.46 19.38
C PHE A 225 -18.43 -4.06 20.66
N PRO A 226 -18.22 -4.78 21.78
CA PRO A 226 -18.68 -4.35 23.09
C PRO A 226 -18.27 -2.91 23.44
N ALA A 227 -19.14 -2.16 24.12
CA ALA A 227 -18.93 -0.76 24.47
C ALA A 227 -17.63 -0.51 25.25
N ALA A 228 -17.21 -1.47 26.08
CA ALA A 228 -15.95 -1.42 26.81
C ALA A 228 -14.73 -1.35 25.88
N LEU A 229 -14.76 -2.07 24.75
CA LEU A 229 -13.69 -2.05 23.74
C LEU A 229 -13.75 -0.80 22.86
N GLN A 230 -14.95 -0.32 22.55
CA GLN A 230 -15.13 0.92 21.78
C GLN A 230 -14.65 2.17 22.55
N GLN A 231 -14.79 2.18 23.87
CA GLN A 231 -14.37 3.28 24.75
C GLN A 231 -12.92 3.15 25.24
N MET A 232 -12.28 2.00 24.99
CA MET A 232 -10.90 1.77 25.39
C MET A 232 -9.97 2.67 24.58
N ALA A 233 -8.98 3.27 25.24
CA ALA A 233 -7.99 4.10 24.55
C ALA A 233 -7.21 3.24 23.54
N MET A 234 -6.98 3.76 22.33
CA MET A 234 -6.24 3.07 21.26
C MET A 234 -4.89 2.50 21.75
N LYS A 235 -4.22 3.24 22.65
CA LYS A 235 -2.97 2.80 23.27
C LYS A 235 -3.15 1.52 24.11
N SER A 236 -4.18 1.47 24.97
CA SER A 236 -4.49 0.28 25.76
C SER A 236 -4.92 -0.89 24.89
N LEU A 237 -5.70 -0.65 23.82
CA LEU A 237 -6.08 -1.71 22.89
C LEU A 237 -4.86 -2.31 22.16
N CYS A 238 -3.88 -1.47 21.82
CA CYS A 238 -2.64 -1.91 21.20
C CYS A 238 -1.75 -2.70 22.18
N GLU A 239 -1.67 -2.29 23.44
CA GLU A 239 -0.96 -3.00 24.50
C GLU A 239 -1.57 -4.39 24.75
N GLU A 240 -2.90 -4.49 24.87
CA GLU A 240 -3.61 -5.78 25.01
C GLU A 240 -3.44 -6.70 23.80
N TYR A 241 -3.50 -6.14 22.58
CA TYR A 241 -3.22 -6.91 21.36
C TYR A 241 -1.80 -7.47 21.34
N ASN A 242 -0.81 -6.68 21.78
CA ASN A 242 0.57 -7.13 21.87
C ASN A 242 0.77 -8.18 22.97
N ALA A 243 0.07 -8.05 24.10
CA ALA A 243 0.07 -9.05 25.17
C ALA A 243 -0.49 -10.40 24.65
N LEU A 244 -1.64 -10.37 23.97
CA LEU A 244 -2.24 -11.55 23.35
C LEU A 244 -1.35 -12.19 22.27
N GLN A 245 -0.62 -11.39 21.50
CA GLN A 245 0.41 -11.90 20.58
C GLN A 245 1.54 -12.60 21.34
N GLY A 246 1.98 -12.05 22.46
CA GLY A 246 2.96 -12.68 23.34
C GLY A 246 2.47 -14.01 23.89
N ASP A 247 1.25 -14.07 24.42
CA ASP A 247 0.63 -15.29 24.93
C ASP A 247 0.55 -16.37 23.84
N LYS A 248 0.12 -15.98 22.63
CA LYS A 248 0.08 -16.89 21.48
C LYS A 248 1.46 -17.47 21.16
N VAL A 249 2.52 -16.67 21.22
CA VAL A 249 3.89 -17.16 20.99
C VAL A 249 4.28 -18.14 22.10
N GLY A 250 3.99 -17.82 23.36
CA GLY A 250 4.25 -18.71 24.50
C GLY A 250 3.50 -20.04 24.41
N GLU A 251 2.25 -20.03 23.96
CA GLU A 251 1.49 -21.27 23.70
C GLU A 251 2.16 -22.12 22.61
N ILE A 252 2.59 -21.50 21.51
CA ILE A 252 3.30 -22.21 20.41
C ILE A 252 4.59 -22.84 20.91
N GLU A 253 5.38 -22.11 21.72
CA GLU A 253 6.62 -22.62 22.31
C GLU A 253 6.36 -23.79 23.27
N TYR A 254 5.29 -23.69 24.09
CA TYR A 254 4.88 -24.78 24.96
C TYR A 254 4.49 -26.04 24.18
N PHE A 255 3.69 -25.90 23.12
CA PHE A 255 3.34 -27.02 22.25
C PHE A 255 4.58 -27.63 21.59
N HIS A 256 5.53 -26.80 21.15
CA HIS A 256 6.77 -27.29 20.57
C HIS A 256 7.63 -28.06 21.59
N SER A 257 7.74 -27.57 22.83
CA SER A 257 8.45 -28.27 23.91
C SER A 257 7.80 -29.62 24.27
N LEU A 258 6.47 -29.70 24.25
CA LEU A 258 5.77 -30.97 24.41
C LEU A 258 6.10 -31.95 23.28
N GLU A 259 6.14 -31.47 22.04
CA GLU A 259 6.49 -32.28 20.88
C GLU A 259 7.93 -32.81 20.97
N GLU A 260 8.89 -31.96 21.35
CA GLU A 260 10.28 -32.39 21.61
C GLU A 260 10.36 -33.44 22.73
N THR A 261 9.57 -33.28 23.79
CA THR A 261 9.52 -34.24 24.91
C THR A 261 8.99 -35.60 24.43
N ILE A 262 7.94 -35.59 23.60
CA ILE A 262 7.36 -36.80 23.00
C ILE A 262 8.38 -37.49 22.09
N ILE A 263 9.11 -36.72 21.27
CA ILE A 263 10.18 -37.26 20.41
C ILE A 263 11.30 -37.88 21.26
N GLY A 264 11.72 -37.21 22.34
CA GLY A 264 12.71 -37.74 23.27
C GLY A 264 12.27 -39.06 23.91
N MET A 265 11.00 -39.17 24.30
CA MET A 265 10.44 -40.41 24.86
C MET A 265 10.35 -41.55 23.83
N LYS A 266 10.09 -41.26 22.55
CA LYS A 266 10.09 -42.27 21.48
C LYS A 266 11.45 -42.97 21.28
N GLY A 267 12.55 -42.34 21.71
CA GLY A 267 13.90 -42.92 21.63
C GLY A 267 14.31 -43.81 22.81
N VAL A 268 13.52 -43.85 23.90
CA VAL A 268 13.85 -44.62 25.11
C VAL A 268 13.19 -46.00 25.03
N SER A 269 13.95 -46.99 24.58
CA SER A 269 13.56 -48.41 24.60
C SER A 269 14.31 -49.12 25.73
N GLU A 270 13.85 -48.91 26.96
CA GLU A 270 14.41 -49.62 28.12
C GLU A 270 13.74 -51.00 28.29
N PRO A 271 14.52 -52.09 28.44
CA PRO A 271 13.98 -53.40 28.70
C PRO A 271 13.43 -53.47 30.13
N VAL A 272 12.12 -53.70 30.25
CA VAL A 272 11.44 -53.84 31.53
C VAL A 272 11.50 -55.31 31.96
N LYS A 273 12.17 -55.59 33.08
CA LYS A 273 12.20 -56.92 33.70
C LYS A 273 10.89 -57.20 34.45
N CYS A 274 10.14 -58.18 33.98
CA CYS A 274 8.97 -58.69 34.69
C CYS A 274 9.37 -59.59 35.87
N ARG A 275 8.55 -59.65 36.91
CA ARG A 275 8.76 -60.53 38.09
C ARG A 275 8.80 -62.02 37.73
N CYS A 276 8.34 -62.42 36.54
CA CYS A 276 8.48 -63.78 36.01
C CYS A 276 9.89 -64.09 35.46
N GLY A 277 10.80 -63.11 35.43
CA GLY A 277 12.18 -63.27 34.93
C GLY A 277 12.36 -62.98 33.44
N LEU A 278 11.29 -62.67 32.71
CA LEU A 278 11.33 -62.29 31.29
C LEU A 278 11.50 -60.76 31.13
N GLU A 279 12.30 -60.34 30.15
CA GLU A 279 12.49 -58.95 29.74
C GLU A 279 11.59 -58.61 28.55
N TYR A 280 10.91 -57.47 28.63
CA TYR A 280 10.05 -56.95 27.57
C TYR A 280 10.59 -55.59 27.11
N MET A 281 10.79 -55.44 25.80
CA MET A 281 11.09 -54.15 25.17
C MET A 281 9.80 -53.35 25.01
N VAL A 282 9.73 -52.18 25.64
CA VAL A 282 8.60 -51.26 25.47
C VAL A 282 9.03 -50.22 24.45
N GLU A 283 8.48 -50.32 23.24
CA GLU A 283 8.65 -49.31 22.19
C GLU A 283 7.44 -48.38 22.20
N LEU A 284 7.68 -47.08 22.39
CA LEU A 284 6.67 -46.05 22.15
C LEU A 284 6.60 -45.83 20.65
N GLY A 285 5.62 -46.46 19.99
CA GLY A 285 5.46 -46.47 18.53
C GLY A 285 5.74 -45.12 17.86
N GLY A 286 6.83 -45.07 17.11
CA GLY A 286 7.14 -44.02 16.16
C GLY A 286 6.50 -44.35 14.82
N GLU A 287 5.24 -43.97 14.61
CA GLU A 287 4.81 -43.72 13.22
C GLU A 287 5.39 -42.35 12.84
N ASP A 288 6.31 -42.38 11.88
CA ASP A 288 6.87 -41.20 11.23
C ASP A 288 5.71 -40.36 10.68
N MET A 289 5.56 -39.15 11.23
CA MET A 289 4.76 -38.12 10.58
C MET A 289 5.56 -37.65 9.36
N ASP A 290 5.38 -38.33 8.23
CA ASP A 290 5.79 -37.84 6.93
C ASP A 290 5.01 -36.54 6.65
N LEU A 291 5.69 -35.42 6.91
CA LEU A 291 5.23 -34.07 6.60
C LEU A 291 5.44 -33.84 5.10
N SER A 292 4.42 -34.15 4.30
CA SER A 292 4.24 -33.64 2.92
C SER A 292 3.01 -32.76 2.83
#